data_AF-A0A932XVX0-F1
#
_entry.id   AF-A0A932XVX0-F1
#
_cell.length_a   1.000
_cell.length_b   1.000
_cell.length_c   1.000
_cell.angle_alpha   90.00
_cell.angle_beta   90.00
_cell.angle_gamma   90.00
#
_symmetry.space_group_name_H-M   'P 1'
#
loop_
_entity.id
_entity.type
_entity.pdbx_description
1 polymer ?
#
loop_
_entity_poly.entity_id
_entity_poly.type
_entity_poly.pdbx_seq_one_letter_code
_entity_poly.pdbx_strand_id
1 'polypeptide(L)' 'LSALGYVDVHWQQIEIVAGDNGAPQVRWRGASGADADIYLSLSHSGGFALAFVLVQRTV' A
#
# COMPACT_ATOMS: atom_id res chain seq x y z
N LEU A 1 -6.58 -6.97 28.76
CA LEU A 1 -5.71 -7.67 27.80
C LEU A 1 -6.16 -7.26 26.40
N SER A 2 -5.59 -6.18 25.86
CA SER A 2 -5.81 -5.80 24.47
C SER A 2 -5.21 -6.90 23.61
N ALA A 3 -6.04 -7.66 22.91
CA ALA A 3 -5.57 -8.53 21.86
C ALA A 3 -4.84 -7.62 20.86
N LEU A 4 -3.51 -7.70 20.82
CA LEU A 4 -2.76 -7.28 19.64
C LEU A 4 -3.18 -8.27 18.56
N GLY A 5 -4.33 -7.98 17.94
CA GLY A 5 -4.90 -8.80 16.90
C GLY A 5 -3.86 -8.96 15.81
N TYR A 6 -3.43 -10.19 15.59
CA TYR A 6 -2.68 -10.54 14.40
C TYR A 6 -3.57 -10.18 13.21
N VAL A 7 -3.22 -9.09 12.52
CA VAL A 7 -3.83 -8.75 11.24
C VAL A 7 -3.12 -9.63 10.23
N ASP A 8 -3.81 -10.68 9.78
CA ASP A 8 -3.31 -11.50 8.68
C ASP A 8 -3.32 -10.63 7.42
N VAL A 9 -2.14 -10.13 7.03
CA VAL A 9 -1.98 -9.33 5.82
C VAL A 9 -1.80 -10.30 4.66
N HIS A 10 -2.88 -10.50 3.91
CA HIS A 10 -2.80 -11.23 2.66
C HIS A 10 -2.35 -10.26 1.55
N TRP A 11 -1.31 -10.61 0.80
CA TRP A 11 -0.80 -9.76 -0.30
C TRP A 11 -1.90 -9.41 -1.33
N GLN A 12 -2.91 -10.28 -1.48
CA GLN A 12 -4.08 -10.05 -2.32
C GLN A 12 -4.97 -8.88 -1.86
N GLN A 13 -4.78 -8.40 -0.63
CA GLN A 13 -5.47 -7.22 -0.10
C GLN A 13 -4.81 -5.91 -0.52
N ILE A 14 -3.57 -5.95 -1.04
CA ILE A 14 -2.86 -4.78 -1.56
C ILE A 14 -2.89 -4.85 -3.07
N GLU A 15 -3.57 -3.90 -3.70
CA GLU A 15 -3.56 -3.77 -5.14
C GLU A 15 -2.87 -2.48 -5.54
N ILE A 16 -1.92 -2.59 -6.48
CA ILE A 16 -1.29 -1.44 -7.11
C ILE A 16 -1.99 -1.23 -8.44
N VAL A 17 -2.64 -0.08 -8.60
CA VAL A 17 -3.33 0.32 -9.83
C VAL A 17 -2.60 1.51 -10.46
N ALA A 18 -2.69 1.63 -11.79
CA ALA A 18 -2.26 2.85 -12.46
C ALA A 18 -3.34 3.93 -12.30
N GLY A 19 -2.97 5.08 -11.74
CA GLY A 19 -3.83 6.26 -11.71
C GLY A 19 -3.90 6.93 -13.09
N ASP A 20 -4.76 7.96 -13.21
CA ASP A 20 -5.06 8.62 -14.49
C ASP A 20 -3.84 9.24 -15.19
N ASN A 21 -2.82 9.62 -14.42
CA ASN A 21 -1.55 10.16 -14.91
C ASN A 21 -0.46 9.09 -15.06
N GLY A 22 -0.80 7.80 -14.94
CA GLY A 22 0.13 6.68 -14.94
C GLY A 22 0.93 6.50 -13.63
N ALA A 23 0.74 7.37 -12.64
CA ALA A 23 1.37 7.20 -11.32
C ALA A 23 0.73 6.01 -10.58
N PRO A 24 1.51 5.20 -9.85
CA PRO A 24 0.96 4.08 -9.12
C PRO A 24 0.15 4.57 -7.91
N GLN A 25 -1.01 3.95 -7.70
CA GLN A 25 -1.87 4.17 -6.55
C GLN A 25 -2.08 2.85 -5.81
N VAL A 26 -2.14 2.91 -4.49
CA VAL A 26 -2.39 1.73 -3.65
C VAL A 26 -3.87 1.70 -3.28
N ARG A 27 -4.54 0.60 -3.66
CA ARG A 27 -5.91 0.30 -3.25
C ARG A 27 -5.91 -0.84 -2.25
N TRP A 28 -6.41 -0.57 -1.05
CA TRP A 28 -6.60 -1.59 -0.03
C TRP A 28 -7.95 -2.31 -0.21
N ARG A 29 -7.95 -3.64 -0.21
CA ARG A 29 -9.14 -4.50 -0.33
C ARG A 29 -9.53 -5.22 0.98
N GLY A 30 -8.77 -5.04 2.07
CA GLY A 30 -9.10 -5.61 3.39
C GLY A 30 -10.07 -4.74 4.18
N ALA A 31 -10.57 -5.26 5.32
CA ALA A 31 -11.37 -4.47 6.26
C ALA A 31 -10.57 -3.24 6.72
N SER A 32 -11.09 -2.05 6.42
CA SER A 32 -10.46 -0.75 6.65
C SER A 32 -10.38 -0.46 8.15
N GLY A 33 -9.28 -0.85 8.78
CA GLY A 33 -9.00 -0.55 10.19
C GLY A 33 -8.07 0.64 10.41
N ALA A 34 -7.49 1.21 9.34
CA ALA A 34 -6.57 2.33 9.44
C ALA A 34 -6.84 3.34 8.31
N ASP A 35 -7.26 4.54 8.67
CA ASP A 35 -7.27 5.69 7.78
C ASP A 35 -5.80 6.11 7.59
N ALA A 36 -5.25 5.80 6.42
CA ALA A 36 -3.91 6.19 6.05
C ALA A 36 -3.84 6.50 4.55
N ASP A 37 -3.20 7.62 4.23
CA ASP A 37 -2.81 7.94 2.88
C ASP A 37 -1.52 7.20 2.55
N ILE A 38 -1.54 6.45 1.45
CA ILE A 38 -0.39 5.68 0.96
C ILE A 38 0.07 6.30 -0.35
N TYR A 39 1.31 6.80 -0.34
CA TYR A 39 1.99 7.30 -1.54
C TYR A 39 3.04 6.29 -1.96
N LEU A 40 3.00 5.88 -3.23
CA LEU A 40 3.88 4.88 -3.80
C LEU A 40 4.64 5.48 -5.00
N SER A 41 5.92 5.16 -5.11
CA SER A 41 6.71 5.38 -6.31
C SER A 41 7.40 4.09 -6.72
N LEU A 42 7.40 3.81 -8.01
CA LEU A 42 7.99 2.63 -8.60
C LEU A 42 8.99 3.06 -9.67
N SER A 43 10.14 2.39 -9.71
CA SER A 43 11.12 2.54 -10.78
C SER A 43 11.75 1.19 -11.08
N HIS A 44 12.16 0.97 -12.32
CA HIS A 44 12.84 -0.25 -12.73
C HIS A 44 13.90 0.06 -13.77
N SER A 45 14.98 -0.71 -13.75
CA SER A 45 16.06 -0.60 -14.74
C SER A 45 16.78 -1.93 -14.88
N GLY A 46 16.89 -2.42 -16.11
CA GLY A 46 17.47 -3.73 -16.40
C GLY A 46 16.75 -4.85 -15.63
N GLY A 47 17.48 -5.56 -14.77
CA GLY A 47 16.97 -6.64 -13.92
C GLY A 47 16.54 -6.22 -12.50
N PHE A 48 16.47 -4.91 -12.22
CA PHE A 48 16.16 -4.39 -10.89
C PHE A 48 14.86 -3.59 -10.89
N ALA A 49 14.13 -3.69 -9.78
CA ALA A 49 12.97 -2.87 -9.49
C ALA A 49 13.09 -2.30 -8.07
N LEU A 50 12.61 -1.07 -7.89
CA LEU A 50 12.58 -0.35 -6.62
C LEU A 50 11.17 0.15 -6.37
N ALA A 51 10.72 0.00 -5.13
CA ALA A 51 9.52 0.62 -4.62
C ALA A 51 9.86 1.49 -3.40
N PHE A 52 9.34 2.71 -3.36
CA PHE A 52 9.39 3.57 -2.19
C PHE A 52 7.97 3.90 -1.74
N VAL A 53 7.69 3.73 -0.44
CA VAL A 53 6.36 3.94 0.13
C VAL A 53 6.44 4.94 1.27
N LEU A 54 5.59 5.96 1.21
CA LEU A 54 5.30 6.87 2.31
C LEU A 54 3.89 6.57 2.81
N VAL A 55 3.77 6.34 4.12
CA VAL A 55 2.49 6.12 4.79
C VAL A 55 2.24 7.28 5.74
N GLN A 56 1.17 8.03 5.49
CA GLN A 56 0.69 9.09 6.37
C GLN A 56 -0.58 8.61 7.05
N ARG A 57 -0.58 8.51 8.39
CA ARG A 57 -1.78 8.21 9.14
C ARG A 57 -2.65 9.46 9.23
N THR A 58 -3.92 9.34 8.90
CA THR A 58 -4.92 10.38 9.15
C THR A 58 -5.54 10.10 10.52
N VAL A 59 -5.47 11.09 11.41
CA VAL A 59 -6.02 11.04 12.78
C VAL A 59 -7.42 11.60 12.84
#